data_AF-A0A3D4AUP7-F1
#
_entry.id   AF-A0A3D4AUP7-F1
#
_cell.length_a   1.000
_cell.length_b   1.000
_cell.length_c   1.000
_cell.angle_alpha   90.00
_cell.angle_beta   90.00
_cell.angle_gamma   90.00
#
_symmetry.space_group_name_H-M   'P 1'
#
loop_
_entity.id
_entity.type
_entity.pdbx_description
1 polymer ?
#
loop_
_entity_poly.entity_id
_entity_poly.type
_entity_poly.pdbx_seq_one_letter_code
_entity_poly.pdbx_strand_id
1 'polypeptide(L)'
;MLNNKVSKAVRLAIAFGAVSTAAFSASTIAAEEGLEKVERIQVTGSRIKRTDLETSSPVTVMTAEEIKLSGFTRVEDILNQLPQIEAAESSFLANGATGTATVDLRGLGSNRTLVLINGRRMQAGSITSQVADINQIPSSLIKRVDVLTGGAAAIYGADAVAG
;
A
#
# COMPACT_ATOMS: atom_id res chain seq x y z
N MET A 1 -2.03 75.52 -13.39
CA MET A 1 -2.56 75.45 -12.01
C MET A 1 -2.45 74.01 -11.49
N LEU A 2 -1.35 73.58 -10.85
CA LEU A 2 -1.28 72.20 -10.30
C LEU A 2 -0.28 72.07 -9.13
N ASN A 3 -0.37 72.96 -8.14
CA ASN A 3 0.44 72.83 -6.92
C ASN A 3 -0.43 73.03 -5.67
N ASN A 4 -1.48 72.20 -5.54
CA ASN A 4 -2.31 72.15 -4.34
C ASN A 4 -1.77 71.07 -3.38
N LYS A 5 -1.66 71.41 -2.09
CA LYS A 5 -1.15 70.54 -1.02
C LYS A 5 -1.91 69.21 -0.95
N VAL A 6 -3.21 69.23 -1.27
CA VAL A 6 -4.07 68.04 -1.34
C VAL A 6 -3.61 67.04 -2.40
N SER A 7 -3.19 67.51 -3.59
CA SER A 7 -2.73 66.61 -4.66
C SER A 7 -1.41 65.91 -4.34
N LYS A 8 -0.54 66.54 -3.53
CA LYS A 8 0.71 65.93 -3.07
C LYS A 8 0.45 64.84 -2.02
N ALA A 9 -0.49 65.08 -1.10
CA ALA A 9 -0.86 64.11 -0.08
C ALA A 9 -1.47 62.83 -0.69
N VAL A 10 -2.34 62.97 -1.70
CA VAL A 10 -2.94 61.82 -2.40
C VAL A 10 -1.89 61.01 -3.17
N ARG A 11 -0.96 61.68 -3.86
CA ARG A 11 0.15 60.99 -4.57
C ARG A 11 1.07 60.24 -3.61
N LEU A 12 1.36 60.83 -2.45
CA LEU A 12 2.20 60.19 -1.43
C LEU A 12 1.49 58.96 -0.82
N ALA A 13 0.19 59.05 -0.55
CA ALA A 13 -0.61 57.94 -0.03
C ALA A 13 -0.68 56.76 -1.01
N ILE A 14 -0.85 57.03 -2.31
CA ILE A 14 -0.86 55.99 -3.35
C ILE A 14 0.53 55.34 -3.49
N ALA A 15 1.60 56.13 -3.44
CA ALA A 15 2.97 55.62 -3.52
C ALA A 15 3.32 54.72 -2.31
N PHE A 16 2.96 55.14 -1.09
CA PHE A 16 3.18 54.33 0.11
C PHE A 16 2.27 53.08 0.17
N GLY A 17 1.03 53.18 -0.32
CA GLY A 17 0.13 52.03 -0.43
C GLY A 17 0.67 50.95 -1.37
N ALA A 18 1.19 51.34 -2.54
CA ALA A 18 1.76 50.41 -3.51
C ALA A 18 3.04 49.72 -3.01
N VAL A 19 3.89 50.43 -2.26
CA VAL A 19 5.11 49.86 -1.66
C VAL A 19 4.77 48.88 -0.53
N SER A 20 3.73 49.16 0.26
CA SER A 20 3.30 48.28 1.34
C SER A 20 2.72 46.96 0.80
N THR A 21 1.92 47.00 -0.28
CA THR A 21 1.39 45.78 -0.91
C THR A 21 2.50 44.93 -1.55
N ALA A 22 3.52 45.54 -2.16
CA ALA A 22 4.65 44.82 -2.75
C ALA A 22 5.54 44.14 -1.69
N ALA A 23 5.71 44.76 -0.51
CA ALA A 23 6.51 44.19 0.58
C ALA A 23 5.84 42.98 1.24
N PHE A 24 4.51 42.93 1.30
CA PHE A 24 3.76 41.80 1.86
C PHE A 24 3.53 40.64 0.86
N SER A 25 3.56 40.89 -0.45
CA SER A 25 3.48 39.83 -1.47
C SER A 25 4.80 39.08 -1.71
N ALA A 26 5.93 39.62 -1.27
CA ALA A 26 7.23 38.93 -1.37
C ALA A 26 7.39 37.78 -0.35
N SER A 27 6.65 37.80 0.77
CA SER A 27 6.70 36.76 1.81
C SER A 27 5.89 35.49 1.49
N THR A 28 5.15 35.45 0.38
CA THR A 28 4.32 34.29 0.02
C THR A 28 4.91 33.41 -1.09
N ILE A 29 6.12 33.72 -1.59
CA ILE A 29 6.76 33.01 -2.72
C ILE A 29 7.84 32.01 -2.24
N ALA A 30 8.07 31.87 -0.93
CA ALA A 30 9.13 31.01 -0.38
C ALA A 30 8.63 29.70 0.26
N ALA A 31 7.47 29.18 -0.17
CA ALA A 31 6.88 27.96 0.41
C ALA A 31 6.53 26.88 -0.63
N GLU A 32 7.18 26.88 -1.80
CA GLU A 32 6.87 25.96 -2.89
C GLU A 32 8.09 25.19 -3.45
N GLU A 33 9.15 25.05 -2.66
CA GLU A 33 10.25 24.11 -2.93
C GLU A 33 10.36 23.09 -1.79
N GLY A 34 9.45 22.12 -1.81
CA GLY A 34 9.43 21.06 -0.81
C GLY A 34 8.33 20.02 -1.01
N LEU A 35 7.73 19.94 -2.19
CA LEU A 35 6.95 18.78 -2.56
C LEU A 35 7.93 17.66 -2.92
N GLU A 36 8.48 17.02 -1.88
CA GLU A 36 8.94 15.65 -2.00
C GLU A 36 7.87 14.89 -2.79
N LYS A 37 8.31 14.19 -3.85
CA LYS A 37 7.46 13.26 -4.57
C LYS A 37 7.04 12.19 -3.57
N VAL A 38 5.92 12.41 -2.88
CA VAL A 38 5.29 11.42 -2.02
C VAL A 38 5.05 10.20 -2.90
N GLU A 39 5.83 9.17 -2.66
CA GLU A 39 5.69 7.88 -3.32
C GLU A 39 4.36 7.30 -2.88
N ARG A 40 3.35 7.47 -3.73
CA ARG A 40 1.97 7.09 -3.43
C ARG A 40 1.86 5.57 -3.46
N ILE A 41 1.90 4.93 -2.29
CA ILE A 41 1.63 3.51 -2.16
C ILE A 41 0.12 3.30 -2.38
N GLN A 42 -0.22 2.64 -3.49
CA GLN A 42 -1.60 2.29 -3.79
C GLN A 42 -1.97 1.00 -3.06
N VAL A 43 -2.71 1.12 -1.96
CA VAL A 43 -3.26 -0.01 -1.20
C VAL A 43 -4.39 -0.66 -2.00
N THR A 44 -4.27 -1.96 -2.23
CA THR A 44 -5.28 -2.77 -2.92
C THR A 44 -6.41 -3.10 -1.93
N GLY A 45 -7.63 -2.65 -2.22
CA GLY A 45 -8.82 -3.01 -1.43
C GLY A 45 -9.85 -1.90 -1.15
N SER A 46 -9.53 -0.62 -1.39
CA SER A 46 -10.46 0.49 -1.14
C SER A 46 -10.88 1.22 -2.42
N ARG A 47 -12.19 1.47 -2.58
CA ARG A 47 -12.73 2.36 -3.63
C ARG A 47 -12.53 3.85 -3.31
N ILE A 48 -11.99 4.19 -2.14
CA ILE A 48 -11.78 5.56 -1.68
C ILE A 48 -10.29 5.75 -1.35
N LYS A 49 -9.64 6.72 -2.00
CA LYS A 49 -8.28 7.16 -1.64
C LYS A 49 -8.33 7.78 -0.24
N ARG A 50 -8.02 6.99 0.78
CA ARG A 50 -7.72 7.48 2.12
C ARG A 50 -6.21 7.48 2.29
N THR A 51 -5.67 8.62 2.69
CA THR A 51 -4.28 8.83 3.08
C THR A 51 -4.01 8.00 4.34
N ASP A 52 -3.26 6.89 4.19
CA ASP A 52 -2.43 6.10 5.12
C ASP A 52 -2.60 6.17 6.66
N LEU A 53 -3.76 6.53 7.24
CA LEU A 53 -3.91 6.71 8.69
C LEU A 53 -5.05 5.96 9.37
N GLU A 54 -5.77 5.07 8.68
CA GLU A 54 -6.82 4.24 9.31
C GLU A 54 -6.92 2.84 8.67
N THR A 55 -5.86 2.02 8.75
CA THR A 55 -6.05 0.57 8.70
C THR A 55 -5.68 0.03 10.07
N SER A 56 -6.66 -0.52 10.81
CA SER A 56 -6.43 -1.08 12.15
C SER A 56 -5.53 -2.33 12.14
N SER A 57 -5.37 -2.94 10.96
CA SER A 57 -4.61 -4.17 10.74
C SER A 57 -3.26 -3.88 10.09
N PRO A 58 -2.14 -4.43 10.60
CA PRO A 58 -0.83 -4.30 9.97
C PRO A 58 -0.83 -4.91 8.56
N VAL A 59 -0.35 -4.13 7.58
CA VAL A 59 -0.13 -4.59 6.20
C VAL A 59 1.36 -4.53 5.91
N THR A 60 1.94 -5.67 5.52
CA THR A 60 3.30 -5.75 5.00
C THR A 60 3.24 -5.78 3.48
N VAL A 61 4.08 -4.98 2.85
CA VAL A 61 4.14 -4.89 1.39
C VAL A 61 5.51 -5.37 0.94
N MET A 62 5.53 -6.28 -0.02
CA MET A 62 6.75 -6.75 -0.65
C MET A 62 6.71 -6.42 -2.15
N THR A 63 7.70 -5.67 -2.61
CA THR A 63 7.74 -5.11 -3.96
C THR A 63 8.35 -6.09 -4.97
N ALA A 64 8.09 -5.89 -6.27
CA ALA A 64 8.74 -6.68 -7.32
C ALA A 64 10.28 -6.58 -7.31
N GLU A 65 10.84 -5.50 -6.78
CA GLU A 65 12.29 -5.32 -6.67
C GLU A 65 12.85 -6.23 -5.57
N GLU A 66 12.22 -6.27 -4.39
CA GLU A 66 12.57 -7.19 -3.31
C GLU A 66 12.41 -8.65 -3.73
N ILE A 67 11.34 -8.98 -4.46
CA ILE A 67 11.11 -10.32 -5.02
C ILE A 67 12.22 -10.71 -6.02
N LYS A 68 12.68 -9.77 -6.84
CA LYS A 68 13.80 -10.04 -7.76
C LYS A 68 15.12 -10.20 -7.02
N LEU A 69 15.34 -9.40 -5.98
CA LEU A 69 16.56 -9.45 -5.16
C LEU A 69 16.65 -10.74 -4.33
N SER A 70 15.51 -11.32 -3.93
CA SER A 70 15.48 -12.59 -3.19
C SER A 70 15.94 -13.78 -4.04
N GLY A 71 15.85 -13.68 -5.37
CA GLY A 71 16.31 -14.71 -6.32
C GLY A 71 15.45 -15.98 -6.36
N PHE A 72 14.33 -16.00 -5.62
CA PHE A 72 13.41 -17.13 -5.59
C PHE A 72 12.51 -17.15 -6.82
N THR A 73 12.29 -18.35 -7.36
CA THR A 73 11.38 -18.57 -8.49
C THR A 73 9.98 -18.99 -8.04
N ARG A 74 9.88 -19.53 -6.83
CA ARG A 74 8.67 -20.05 -6.19
C ARG A 74 8.07 -19.01 -5.23
N VAL A 75 6.75 -18.85 -5.25
CA VAL A 75 6.07 -17.81 -4.47
C VAL A 75 6.06 -18.15 -2.98
N GLU A 76 5.97 -19.41 -2.62
CA GLU A 76 6.09 -19.87 -1.24
C GLU A 76 7.44 -19.51 -0.62
N ASP A 77 8.53 -19.63 -1.37
CA ASP A 77 9.87 -19.34 -0.85
C ASP A 77 10.03 -17.84 -0.61
N ILE A 78 9.47 -17.04 -1.51
CA ILE A 78 9.34 -15.59 -1.38
C ILE A 78 8.53 -15.23 -0.12
N LEU A 79 7.38 -15.86 0.08
CA LEU A 79 6.50 -15.59 1.21
C LEU A 79 7.07 -16.09 2.54
N ASN A 80 7.82 -17.19 2.54
CA ASN A 80 8.50 -17.74 3.72
C ASN A 80 9.60 -16.81 4.28
N GLN A 81 9.99 -15.76 3.54
CA GLN A 81 10.86 -14.71 4.09
C GLN A 81 10.13 -13.80 5.08
N LEU A 82 8.79 -13.79 5.06
CA LEU A 82 7.99 -12.92 5.91
C LEU A 82 7.71 -13.63 7.24
N PRO A 83 8.05 -13.01 8.40
CA PRO A 83 7.90 -13.66 9.71
C PRO A 83 6.44 -13.93 10.12
N GLN A 84 5.49 -13.34 9.41
CA GLN A 84 4.06 -13.54 9.64
C GLN A 84 3.48 -14.73 8.88
N ILE A 85 4.24 -15.31 7.94
CA ILE A 85 3.83 -16.45 7.13
C ILE A 85 4.56 -17.69 7.65
N GLU A 86 3.79 -18.73 7.93
CA GLU A 86 4.29 -20.08 8.11
C GLU A 86 3.91 -20.92 6.89
N ALA A 87 4.84 -21.77 6.45
CA ALA A 87 4.55 -22.75 5.42
C ALA A 87 3.63 -23.84 6.00
N ALA A 88 2.31 -23.69 5.81
CA ALA A 88 1.31 -24.63 6.32
C ALA A 88 1.45 -26.05 5.73
N GLU A 89 1.79 -26.12 4.45
CA GLU A 89 2.03 -27.36 3.71
C GLU A 89 3.37 -27.19 2.98
N SER A 90 4.45 -27.64 3.62
CA SER A 90 5.76 -27.70 2.99
C SER A 90 5.97 -29.08 2.38
N SER A 91 6.87 -29.17 1.39
CA SER A 91 7.28 -30.43 0.74
C SER A 91 7.80 -31.53 1.69
N PHE A 92 7.88 -31.23 3.00
CA PHE A 92 8.28 -32.15 4.06
C PHE A 92 7.15 -33.09 4.54
N LEU A 93 5.88 -32.89 4.14
CA LEU A 93 4.83 -33.90 4.36
C LEU A 93 4.98 -35.06 3.36
N ALA A 94 5.62 -36.15 3.80
CA ALA A 94 5.92 -37.31 2.96
C ALA A 94 4.71 -38.16 2.53
N ASN A 95 3.56 -38.04 3.21
CA ASN A 95 2.31 -38.74 2.88
C ASN A 95 1.12 -37.81 3.14
N GLY A 96 0.35 -37.48 2.10
CA GLY A 96 -0.80 -36.56 2.18
C GLY A 96 -0.58 -35.18 1.57
N ALA A 97 0.66 -34.85 1.17
CA ALA A 97 0.93 -33.64 0.41
C ALA A 97 0.19 -33.69 -0.94
N THR A 98 -0.62 -32.66 -1.19
CA THR A 98 -1.40 -32.52 -2.43
C THR A 98 -0.60 -31.89 -3.58
N GLY A 99 0.68 -31.56 -3.35
CA GLY A 99 1.50 -30.77 -4.27
C GLY A 99 1.16 -29.28 -4.30
N THR A 100 0.26 -28.85 -3.43
CA THR A 100 -0.23 -27.48 -3.29
C THR A 100 0.73 -26.65 -2.44
N ALA A 101 1.03 -25.41 -2.82
CA ALA A 101 1.62 -24.45 -1.89
C ALA A 101 0.50 -23.65 -1.22
N THR A 102 0.37 -23.80 0.09
CA THR A 102 -0.61 -23.05 0.89
C THR A 102 0.09 -22.06 1.80
N VAL A 103 -0.64 -21.01 2.19
CA VAL A 103 -0.14 -19.97 3.08
C VAL A 103 -0.89 -20.04 4.39
N ASP A 104 -0.17 -19.98 5.51
CA ASP A 104 -0.76 -19.86 6.83
C ASP A 104 -0.19 -18.63 7.54
N LEU A 105 -1.06 -17.73 7.96
CA LEU A 105 -0.67 -16.56 8.72
C LEU A 105 -0.61 -16.90 10.20
N ARG A 106 0.60 -16.88 10.76
CA ARG A 106 0.88 -17.09 12.19
C ARG A 106 0.41 -18.45 12.74
N GLY A 107 0.41 -19.49 11.92
CA GLY A 107 0.07 -20.86 12.33
C GLY A 107 -1.41 -21.05 12.73
N LEU A 108 -2.32 -20.22 12.20
CA LEU A 108 -3.74 -20.26 12.50
C LEU A 108 -4.52 -21.23 11.59
N GLY A 109 -3.84 -21.87 10.65
CA GLY A 109 -4.35 -22.80 9.66
C GLY A 109 -4.59 -22.12 8.31
N SER A 110 -4.19 -22.79 7.23
CA SER A 110 -4.32 -22.30 5.86
C SER A 110 -5.77 -22.10 5.39
N ASN A 111 -6.75 -22.80 6.00
CA ASN A 111 -8.18 -22.55 5.77
C ASN A 111 -8.68 -21.19 6.29
N ARG A 112 -7.88 -20.49 7.11
CA ARG A 112 -8.23 -19.20 7.71
C ARG A 112 -7.47 -18.03 7.08
N THR A 113 -6.71 -18.29 6.02
CA THR A 113 -5.95 -17.29 5.26
C THR A 113 -6.53 -17.19 3.86
N LEU A 114 -6.97 -16.00 3.47
CA LEU A 114 -7.53 -15.78 2.14
C LEU A 114 -6.48 -15.23 1.17
N VAL A 115 -6.28 -15.92 0.05
CA VAL A 115 -5.43 -15.42 -1.04
C VAL A 115 -6.27 -14.73 -2.11
N LEU A 116 -5.85 -13.52 -2.46
CA LEU A 116 -6.47 -12.70 -3.51
C LEU A 116 -5.48 -12.44 -4.64
N ILE A 117 -5.94 -12.61 -5.89
CA ILE A 117 -5.23 -12.16 -7.09
C ILE A 117 -5.97 -10.95 -7.64
N ASN A 118 -5.32 -9.79 -7.65
CA ASN A 118 -5.92 -8.53 -8.15
C ASN A 118 -7.30 -8.25 -7.52
N GLY A 119 -7.48 -8.56 -6.24
CA GLY A 119 -8.74 -8.38 -5.50
C GLY A 119 -9.80 -9.46 -5.76
N ARG A 120 -9.49 -10.52 -6.52
CA ARG A 120 -10.37 -11.68 -6.71
C ARG A 120 -9.87 -12.88 -5.92
N ARG A 121 -10.80 -13.60 -5.30
CA ARG A 121 -10.50 -14.82 -4.55
C ARG A 121 -9.86 -15.85 -5.47
N MET A 122 -8.74 -16.40 -5.04
CA MET A 122 -8.08 -17.47 -5.78
C MET A 122 -8.85 -18.79 -5.62
N GLN A 123 -8.78 -19.65 -6.63
CA GLN A 123 -9.42 -20.96 -6.55
C GLN A 123 -8.63 -21.93 -5.67
N ALA A 124 -9.33 -22.94 -5.17
CA ALA A 124 -8.73 -24.00 -4.40
C ALA A 124 -7.73 -24.80 -5.25
N GLY A 125 -6.65 -25.23 -4.59
CA GLY A 125 -5.58 -26.05 -5.18
C GLY A 125 -5.88 -27.53 -5.31
N SER A 126 -6.81 -28.03 -4.51
CA SER A 126 -7.06 -29.45 -4.36
C SER A 126 -8.55 -29.75 -4.37
N ILE A 127 -8.91 -30.96 -4.81
CA ILE A 127 -10.27 -31.50 -4.71
C ILE A 127 -10.65 -31.84 -3.26
N THR A 128 -9.66 -32.02 -2.37
CA THR A 128 -9.87 -32.40 -0.96
C THR A 128 -9.83 -31.22 0.00
N SER A 129 -9.36 -30.07 -0.45
CA SER A 129 -9.12 -28.89 0.39
C SER A 129 -9.49 -27.62 -0.36
N GLN A 130 -10.28 -26.74 0.26
CA GLN A 130 -10.71 -25.47 -0.33
C GLN A 130 -9.66 -24.35 -0.22
N VAL A 131 -8.40 -24.70 0.09
CA VAL A 131 -7.31 -23.76 0.29
C VAL A 131 -6.68 -23.36 -1.04
N ALA A 132 -6.31 -22.09 -1.13
CA ALA A 132 -5.60 -21.49 -2.26
C ALA A 132 -4.23 -22.12 -2.52
N ASP A 133 -3.93 -22.44 -3.79
CA ASP A 133 -2.61 -22.87 -4.28
C ASP A 133 -1.76 -21.76 -4.92
N ILE A 134 -0.82 -21.18 -4.16
CA ILE A 134 -0.02 -20.07 -4.67
C ILE A 134 1.00 -20.49 -5.75
N ASN A 135 1.26 -21.79 -5.92
CA ASN A 135 2.15 -22.29 -6.98
C ASN A 135 1.59 -22.07 -8.40
N GLN A 136 0.30 -21.74 -8.52
CA GLN A 136 -0.32 -21.40 -9.80
C GLN A 136 0.13 -20.05 -10.36
N ILE A 137 0.81 -19.22 -9.55
CA ILE A 137 1.25 -17.89 -9.93
C ILE A 137 2.78 -17.89 -10.11
N PRO A 138 3.29 -17.70 -11.34
CA PRO A 138 4.71 -17.46 -11.54
C PRO A 138 5.16 -16.16 -10.86
N SER A 139 6.25 -16.22 -10.10
CA SER A 139 6.87 -15.05 -9.43
C SER A 139 7.17 -13.89 -10.38
N SER A 140 7.49 -14.18 -11.64
CA SER A 140 7.74 -13.18 -12.69
C SER A 140 6.51 -12.34 -13.08
N LEU A 141 5.30 -12.81 -12.79
CA LEU A 141 4.05 -12.08 -13.05
C LEU A 141 3.61 -11.21 -11.86
N ILE A 142 4.32 -11.28 -10.73
CA ILE A 142 3.96 -10.58 -9.51
C ILE A 142 4.58 -9.18 -9.52
N LYS A 143 3.72 -8.16 -9.47
CA LYS A 143 4.17 -6.77 -9.29
C LYS A 143 4.45 -6.44 -7.82
N ARG A 144 3.67 -7.02 -6.92
CA ARG A 144 3.71 -6.75 -5.48
C ARG A 144 2.91 -7.82 -4.75
N VAL A 145 3.33 -8.13 -3.54
CA VAL A 145 2.57 -8.95 -2.58
C VAL A 145 2.19 -8.05 -1.42
N ASP A 146 0.91 -8.04 -1.09
CA ASP A 146 0.41 -7.36 0.10
C ASP A 146 -0.06 -8.43 1.09
N VAL A 147 0.49 -8.42 2.30
CA VAL A 147 0.13 -9.35 3.37
C VAL A 147 -0.55 -8.55 4.47
N LEU A 148 -1.84 -8.78 4.63
CA LEU A 148 -2.64 -8.20 5.70
C LEU A 148 -2.78 -9.25 6.80
N THR A 149 -2.47 -8.86 8.03
CA THR A 149 -2.63 -9.76 9.19
C THR A 149 -3.78 -9.30 10.08
N GLY A 150 -4.64 -10.26 10.43
CA GLY A 150 -5.74 -10.10 11.38
C GLY A 150 -7.02 -9.53 10.77
N GLY A 151 -8.15 -10.17 11.10
CA GLY A 151 -9.48 -9.56 11.12
C GLY A 151 -10.07 -9.13 9.77
N ALA A 152 -9.59 -9.63 8.63
CA ALA A 152 -10.09 -9.23 7.32
C ALA A 152 -11.48 -9.82 6.98
N ALA A 153 -11.99 -10.71 7.84
CA ALA A 153 -13.27 -11.39 7.66
C ALA A 153 -14.48 -10.44 7.56
N ALA A 154 -14.39 -9.24 8.14
CA ALA A 154 -15.44 -8.21 8.02
C ALA A 154 -15.61 -7.69 6.57
N ILE A 155 -14.53 -7.72 5.78
CA ILE A 155 -14.51 -7.22 4.39
C ILE A 155 -14.60 -8.37 3.41
N TYR A 156 -13.82 -9.43 3.64
CA TYR A 156 -13.66 -10.50 2.67
C TYR A 156 -14.43 -11.77 3.01
N GLY A 157 -14.98 -11.93 4.22
CA GLY A 157 -15.78 -13.08 4.65
C GLY A 157 -15.02 -14.11 5.49
N ALA A 158 -15.69 -15.23 5.80
CA ALA A 158 -15.26 -16.20 6.82
C ALA A 158 -13.88 -16.86 6.60
N ASP A 159 -13.35 -16.85 5.38
CA ASP A 159 -12.03 -17.45 5.07
C ASP A 159 -10.86 -16.54 5.45
N ALA A 160 -11.10 -15.25 5.71
CA ALA A 160 -10.07 -14.25 5.98
C ALA A 160 -9.93 -13.92 7.48
N VAL A 161 -10.01 -14.94 8.32
CA VAL A 161 -9.97 -14.80 9.79
C VAL A 161 -8.57 -14.46 10.29
N ALA A 162 -7.57 -15.18 9.77
CA ALA A 162 -6.15 -14.90 10.02
C ALA A 162 -5.65 -13.71 9.21
N GLY A 163 -6.23 -13.48 8.02
CA GLY A 163 -5.94 -12.38 7.10
C GLY A 163 -6.52 -12.61 5.72
#